data_AF-A0A8H7M3C2-F1
#
_entry.id   AF-A0A8H7M3C2-F1
#
_cell.length_a   1.000
_cell.length_b   1.000
_cell.length_c   1.000
_cell.angle_alpha   90.00
_cell.angle_beta   90.00
_cell.angle_gamma   90.00
#
_symmetry.space_group_name_H-M   'P 1'
#
loop_
_entity.id
_entity.type
_entity.pdbx_description
1 polymer ?
#
loop_
_entity_poly.entity_id
_entity_poly.type
_entity_poly.pdbx_seq_one_letter_code
_entity_poly.pdbx_strand_id
1 'polypeptide(L)'
;MPAPVAAAPTTFKTRPVLGHVNLMTDTLIANSNVDDLRAILPKDTATPSSLFTHLNTSSDPRPTPALYDLLARSRAHFGAGMGFHSLTLLVVIVRATVDLRWTEDGPLADTLAVVDGDIAQAVQSSKEELMAGRVEDMNMARKVVDELRTAMREVSLVVELWGADFPYERGLANLESLKL
;
A
#
# COMPACT_ATOMS: atom_id res chain seq x y z
N MET A 1 -7.28 -60.84 -19.12
CA MET A 1 -6.74 -59.82 -18.19
C MET A 1 -6.08 -58.72 -19.02
N PRO A 2 -6.72 -57.54 -19.23
CA PRO A 2 -6.04 -56.40 -19.84
C PRO A 2 -5.28 -55.59 -18.77
N ALA A 3 -4.15 -54.99 -19.17
CA ALA A 3 -3.27 -54.16 -18.33
C ALA A 3 -3.91 -52.79 -17.99
N PRO A 4 -3.56 -52.15 -16.87
CA PRO A 4 -4.14 -50.87 -16.48
C PRO A 4 -3.52 -49.72 -17.30
N VAL A 5 -4.39 -48.84 -17.79
CA VAL A 5 -4.02 -47.59 -18.47
C VAL A 5 -3.51 -46.60 -17.42
N ALA A 6 -2.25 -46.15 -17.57
CA ALA A 6 -1.67 -45.14 -16.71
C ALA A 6 -2.36 -43.78 -16.94
N ALA A 7 -2.97 -43.23 -15.90
CA ALA A 7 -3.53 -41.88 -15.90
C ALA A 7 -2.38 -40.85 -16.00
N ALA A 8 -2.54 -39.87 -16.89
CA ALA A 8 -1.61 -38.77 -17.07
C ALA A 8 -1.48 -37.95 -15.77
N PRO A 9 -0.27 -37.46 -15.42
CA PRO A 9 -0.10 -36.61 -14.26
C PRO A 9 -0.75 -35.25 -14.49
N THR A 10 -1.82 -34.96 -13.74
CA THR A 10 -2.36 -33.61 -13.60
C THR A 10 -1.29 -32.67 -13.07
N THR A 11 -0.84 -31.75 -13.91
CA THR A 11 0.08 -30.67 -13.55
C THR A 11 -0.63 -29.76 -12.56
N PHE A 12 -0.38 -29.95 -11.26
CA PHE A 12 -0.71 -28.95 -10.25
C PHE A 12 0.18 -27.74 -10.51
N LYS A 13 -0.39 -26.72 -11.15
CA LYS A 13 0.21 -25.40 -11.27
C LYS A 13 0.18 -24.78 -9.87
N THR A 14 1.23 -25.01 -9.09
CA THR A 14 1.48 -24.29 -7.85
C THR A 14 1.49 -22.80 -8.16
N ARG A 15 0.42 -22.10 -7.77
CA ARG A 15 0.45 -20.64 -7.65
C ARG A 15 1.66 -20.30 -6.77
N PRO A 16 2.55 -19.38 -7.17
CA PRO A 16 3.59 -18.92 -6.28
C PRO A 16 2.89 -18.34 -5.06
N VAL A 17 3.07 -18.96 -3.91
CA VAL A 17 2.77 -18.31 -2.64
C VAL A 17 3.75 -17.15 -2.58
N LEU A 18 3.24 -15.93 -2.72
CA LEU A 18 3.98 -14.71 -2.45
C LEU A 18 4.26 -14.72 -0.94
N GLY A 19 5.30 -15.46 -0.55
CA GLY A 19 5.79 -15.46 0.80
C GLY A 19 6.11 -14.02 1.17
N HIS A 20 5.66 -13.61 2.36
CA HIS A 20 6.08 -12.36 2.97
C HIS A 20 7.61 -12.30 2.91
N VAL A 21 8.14 -11.45 2.03
CA VAL A 21 9.57 -11.25 1.89
C VAL A 21 9.95 -10.33 3.04
N ASN A 22 10.44 -10.90 4.14
CA ASN A 22 11.17 -10.14 5.14
C ASN A 22 12.42 -9.60 4.45
N LEU A 23 12.36 -8.36 3.97
CA LEU A 23 13.51 -7.68 3.43
C LEU A 23 14.40 -7.32 4.62
N MET A 24 15.42 -8.14 4.85
CA MET A 24 16.47 -7.86 5.81
C MET A 24 17.13 -6.54 5.42
N THR A 25 17.38 -5.63 6.37
CA THR A 25 17.96 -4.29 6.11
C THR A 25 19.22 -4.37 5.24
N ASP A 26 20.01 -5.45 5.36
CA ASP A 26 21.20 -5.73 4.54
C ASP A 26 20.89 -5.94 3.05
N THR A 27 19.73 -6.51 2.72
CA THR A 27 19.26 -6.68 1.33
C THR A 27 18.83 -5.35 0.73
N LEU A 28 18.31 -4.44 1.56
CA LEU A 28 17.94 -3.09 1.12
C LEU A 28 19.17 -2.28 0.78
N ILE A 29 20.20 -2.28 1.65
CA ILE A 29 21.47 -1.59 1.35
C ILE A 29 22.14 -2.20 0.11
N ALA A 30 22.10 -3.53 -0.03
CA ALA A 30 22.75 -4.22 -1.16
C ALA A 30 22.02 -4.06 -2.51
N ASN A 31 20.70 -3.84 -2.52
CA ASN A 31 19.90 -3.73 -3.75
C ASN A 31 19.33 -2.32 -4.01
N SER A 32 19.49 -1.38 -3.09
CA SER A 32 19.06 0.02 -3.31
C SER A 32 19.95 0.69 -4.33
N ASN A 33 19.35 1.28 -5.35
CA ASN A 33 20.03 2.28 -6.15
C ASN A 33 20.08 3.62 -5.37
N VAL A 34 20.82 4.61 -5.91
CA VAL A 34 20.96 5.91 -5.25
C VAL A 34 19.60 6.62 -5.10
N ASP A 35 18.64 6.37 -5.99
CA ASP A 35 17.32 6.99 -5.95
C ASP A 35 16.45 6.38 -4.83
N ASP A 36 16.57 5.08 -4.54
CA ASP A 36 15.93 4.44 -3.39
C ASP A 36 16.44 5.03 -2.06
N LEU A 37 17.75 5.31 -1.97
CA LEU A 37 18.33 5.95 -0.79
C LEU A 37 17.91 7.42 -0.67
N ARG A 38 17.81 8.14 -1.78
CA ARG A 38 17.28 9.52 -1.79
C ARG A 38 15.81 9.57 -1.38
N ALA A 39 15.03 8.54 -1.67
CA ALA A 39 13.63 8.44 -1.30
C ALA A 39 13.42 8.46 0.23
N ILE A 40 14.42 8.00 1.00
CA ILE A 40 14.39 8.00 2.48
C ILE A 40 14.64 9.41 3.05
N LEU A 41 15.32 10.30 2.31
CA LEU A 41 15.61 11.65 2.78
C LEU A 41 14.33 12.52 2.80
N PRO A 42 14.25 13.50 3.72
CA PRO A 42 13.15 14.48 3.72
C PRO A 42 13.11 15.24 2.38
N LYS A 43 12.06 15.00 1.59
CA LYS A 43 11.70 15.75 0.37
C LYS A 43 10.40 16.50 0.65
N ASP A 44 10.18 17.63 -0.01
CA ASP A 44 8.90 18.33 0.05
C ASP A 44 7.77 17.34 -0.22
N THR A 45 6.87 17.22 0.75
CA THR A 45 5.74 16.30 0.66
C THR A 45 4.82 16.80 -0.47
N ALA A 46 4.52 15.91 -1.41
CA ALA A 46 3.56 16.21 -2.46
C ALA A 46 2.23 16.63 -1.81
N THR A 47 1.63 17.72 -2.28
CA THR A 47 0.30 18.10 -1.81
C THR A 47 -0.71 17.09 -2.32
N PRO A 48 -1.76 16.73 -1.54
CA PRO A 48 -2.80 15.80 -1.98
C PRO A 48 -3.36 16.12 -3.38
N SER A 49 -3.55 17.41 -3.67
CA SER A 49 -4.02 17.94 -4.97
C SER A 49 -3.08 17.72 -6.17
N SER A 50 -1.83 17.31 -5.93
CA SER A 50 -0.83 17.06 -6.98
C SER A 50 -0.70 15.58 -7.36
N LEU A 51 -1.32 14.67 -6.60
CA LEU A 51 -1.17 13.22 -6.79
C LEU A 51 -1.99 12.68 -7.96
N PHE A 52 -3.08 13.37 -8.30
CA PHE A 52 -3.99 12.97 -9.36
C PHE A 52 -4.31 14.15 -10.27
N THR A 53 -4.44 13.89 -11.56
CA THR A 53 -4.93 14.89 -12.49
C THR A 53 -6.44 15.04 -12.33
N HIS A 54 -6.89 16.20 -11.86
CA HIS A 54 -8.29 16.61 -11.94
C HIS A 54 -8.54 17.23 -13.32
N LEU A 55 -8.39 16.45 -14.40
CA LEU A 55 -9.01 16.83 -15.66
C LEU A 55 -10.52 16.77 -15.39
N ASN A 56 -11.23 17.89 -15.61
CA ASN A 56 -12.69 18.07 -15.59
C ASN A 56 -13.55 16.90 -15.04
N THR A 57 -14.57 17.21 -14.22
CA THR A 57 -15.45 16.24 -13.49
C THR A 57 -16.02 15.03 -14.25
N SER A 58 -15.89 14.97 -15.57
CA SER A 58 -16.30 13.85 -16.43
C SER A 58 -15.16 12.90 -16.84
N SER A 59 -13.89 13.19 -16.53
CA SER A 59 -12.76 12.34 -16.93
C SER A 59 -12.21 11.52 -15.78
N ASP A 60 -11.81 10.28 -16.08
CA ASP A 60 -11.21 9.36 -15.12
C ASP A 60 -9.89 9.95 -14.60
N PRO A 61 -9.72 10.13 -13.28
CA PRO A 61 -8.51 10.72 -12.71
C PRO A 61 -7.29 9.87 -13.06
N ARG A 62 -6.16 10.51 -13.37
CA ARG A 62 -4.92 9.81 -13.68
C ARG A 62 -3.87 10.04 -12.59
N PRO A 63 -3.17 8.98 -12.15
CA PRO A 63 -1.96 9.10 -11.35
C PRO A 63 -0.94 10.06 -11.96
N THR A 64 -0.32 10.91 -11.15
CA THR A 64 0.81 11.75 -11.57
C THR A 64 2.14 11.13 -11.16
N PRO A 65 3.28 11.59 -11.71
CA PRO A 65 4.60 11.23 -11.22
C PRO A 65 4.79 11.44 -9.71
N ALA A 66 4.12 12.45 -9.13
CA ALA A 66 4.21 12.74 -7.69
C ALA A 66 3.62 11.61 -6.83
N LEU A 67 2.59 10.92 -7.31
CA LEU A 67 2.06 9.72 -6.65
C LEU A 67 3.09 8.59 -6.63
N TYR A 68 3.72 8.32 -7.78
CA TYR A 68 4.71 7.25 -7.90
C TYR A 68 5.96 7.53 -7.06
N ASP A 69 6.41 8.79 -6.99
CA ASP A 69 7.46 9.22 -6.07
C ASP A 69 7.09 8.92 -4.62
N LEU A 70 5.85 9.23 -4.20
CA LEU A 70 5.39 9.00 -2.83
C LEU A 70 5.27 7.51 -2.49
N LEU A 71 4.83 6.68 -3.44
CA LEU A 71 4.79 5.22 -3.30
C LEU A 71 6.20 4.62 -3.21
N ALA A 72 7.13 5.06 -4.05
CA ALA A 72 8.53 4.62 -4.00
C ALA A 72 9.15 4.91 -2.62
N ARG A 73 8.90 6.11 -2.08
CA ARG A 73 9.33 6.49 -0.73
C ARG A 73 8.69 5.63 0.36
N SER A 74 7.37 5.42 0.30
CA SER A 74 6.66 4.53 1.23
C SER A 74 7.27 3.13 1.25
N ARG A 75 7.59 2.57 0.08
CA ARG A 75 8.26 1.27 -0.08
C ARG A 75 9.66 1.25 0.50
N ALA A 76 10.45 2.29 0.27
CA ALA A 76 11.78 2.41 0.86
C ALA A 76 11.69 2.42 2.41
N HIS A 77 10.74 3.13 3.00
CA HIS A 77 10.56 3.16 4.45
C HIS A 77 10.12 1.83 5.04
N PHE A 78 9.06 1.19 4.51
CA PHE A 78 8.61 -0.09 5.07
C PHE A 78 9.59 -1.23 4.81
N GLY A 79 10.32 -1.17 3.69
CA GLY A 79 11.41 -2.11 3.43
C GLY A 79 12.52 -1.96 4.48
N ALA A 80 12.83 -0.73 4.89
CA ALA A 80 13.88 -0.44 5.87
C ALA A 80 13.45 -0.74 7.31
N GLY A 81 12.24 -1.28 7.52
CA GLY A 81 11.68 -1.56 8.83
C GLY A 81 11.14 -0.33 9.58
N MET A 82 10.89 0.77 8.86
CA MET A 82 10.24 2.00 9.33
C MET A 82 8.77 2.04 8.88
N GLY A 83 7.97 1.10 9.38
CA GLY A 83 6.58 0.92 8.98
C GLY A 83 5.72 2.13 9.30
N PHE A 84 5.82 2.71 10.51
CA PHE A 84 4.99 3.86 10.89
C PHE A 84 5.29 5.12 10.06
N HIS A 85 6.56 5.32 9.69
CA HIS A 85 6.92 6.41 8.79
C HIS A 85 6.31 6.20 7.40
N SER A 86 6.29 4.96 6.91
CA SER A 86 5.63 4.60 5.67
C SER A 86 4.11 4.86 5.70
N LEU A 87 3.43 4.50 6.81
CA LEU A 87 2.01 4.80 6.99
C LEU A 87 1.71 6.31 6.87
N THR A 88 2.61 7.17 7.36
CA THR A 88 2.44 8.63 7.26
C THR A 88 2.36 9.10 5.80
N LEU A 89 3.15 8.49 4.91
CA LEU A 89 3.10 8.81 3.48
C LEU A 89 1.84 8.27 2.82
N LEU A 90 1.40 7.07 3.21
CA LEU A 90 0.19 6.44 2.68
C LEU A 90 -1.08 7.19 3.09
N VAL A 91 -1.12 7.82 4.28
CA VAL A 91 -2.22 8.73 4.67
C VAL A 91 -2.42 9.84 3.64
N VAL A 92 -1.35 10.45 3.14
CA VAL A 92 -1.44 11.52 2.13
C VAL A 92 -2.08 11.00 0.85
N ILE A 93 -1.73 9.78 0.42
CA ILE A 93 -2.31 9.13 -0.76
C ILE A 93 -3.80 8.86 -0.55
N VAL A 94 -4.18 8.18 0.53
CA VAL A 94 -5.58 7.81 0.81
C VAL A 94 -6.47 9.04 0.98
N ARG A 95 -5.95 10.12 1.58
CA ARG A 95 -6.71 11.38 1.66
C ARG A 95 -6.94 12.02 0.30
N ALA A 96 -5.97 11.93 -0.61
CA ALA A 96 -6.12 12.46 -1.96
C ALA A 96 -7.16 11.69 -2.82
N THR A 97 -7.59 10.51 -2.40
CA THR A 97 -8.58 9.71 -3.12
C THR A 97 -10.02 9.92 -2.67
N VAL A 98 -10.26 10.62 -1.54
CA VAL A 98 -11.61 10.80 -0.97
C VAL A 98 -12.58 11.44 -1.98
N ASP A 99 -12.14 12.48 -2.69
CA ASP A 99 -12.98 13.24 -3.63
C ASP A 99 -12.85 12.75 -5.08
N LEU A 100 -12.28 11.58 -5.30
CA LEU A 100 -12.12 11.00 -6.63
C LEU A 100 -13.27 10.06 -6.96
N ARG A 101 -13.66 10.08 -8.23
CA ARG A 101 -14.55 9.08 -8.83
C ARG A 101 -13.83 8.45 -10.00
N TRP A 102 -13.79 7.13 -10.06
CA TRP A 102 -13.05 6.38 -11.06
C TRP A 102 -13.87 5.27 -11.69
N THR A 103 -13.34 4.71 -12.78
CA THR A 103 -13.86 3.48 -13.39
C THR A 103 -13.27 2.25 -12.68
N GLU A 104 -14.10 1.28 -12.28
CA GLU A 104 -13.67 0.09 -11.51
C GLU A 104 -12.60 -0.76 -12.20
N ASP A 105 -12.65 -0.88 -13.53
CA ASP A 105 -11.63 -1.54 -14.35
C ASP A 105 -10.66 -0.54 -15.01
N GLY A 106 -10.55 0.67 -14.43
CA GLY A 106 -9.76 1.77 -14.96
C GLY A 106 -8.31 1.79 -14.47
N PRO A 107 -7.42 2.57 -15.13
CA PRO A 107 -6.03 2.71 -14.71
C PRO A 107 -5.85 3.22 -13.26
N LEU A 108 -6.80 4.02 -12.77
CA LEU A 108 -6.78 4.46 -11.38
C LEU A 108 -7.07 3.28 -10.45
N ALA A 109 -8.08 2.46 -10.72
CA ALA A 109 -8.41 1.29 -9.89
C ALA A 109 -7.22 0.33 -9.77
N ASP A 110 -6.51 0.05 -10.88
CA ASP A 110 -5.25 -0.72 -10.86
C ASP A 110 -4.22 -0.10 -9.90
N THR A 111 -4.09 1.23 -9.93
CA THR A 111 -3.17 1.96 -9.06
C THR A 111 -3.63 1.89 -7.60
N LEU A 112 -4.93 1.99 -7.31
CA LEU A 112 -5.47 1.88 -5.96
C LEU A 112 -5.27 0.47 -5.38
N ALA A 113 -5.38 -0.57 -6.20
CA ALA A 113 -5.05 -1.94 -5.80
C ALA A 113 -3.56 -2.08 -5.43
N VAL A 114 -2.66 -1.35 -6.12
CA VAL A 114 -1.24 -1.27 -5.76
C VAL A 114 -1.03 -0.48 -4.45
N VAL A 115 -1.82 0.57 -4.20
CA VAL A 115 -1.78 1.32 -2.93
C VAL A 115 -2.24 0.43 -1.76
N ASP A 116 -3.33 -0.33 -1.93
CA ASP A 116 -3.78 -1.35 -0.98
C ASP A 116 -2.73 -2.45 -0.75
N GLY A 117 -2.07 -2.83 -1.85
CA GLY A 117 -0.71 -3.40 -1.95
C GLY A 117 0.20 -3.00 -0.80
N ASP A 118 0.62 -1.76 -0.89
CA ASP A 118 1.65 -1.14 -0.06
C ASP A 118 1.17 -0.87 1.37
N ILE A 119 -0.11 -0.55 1.59
CA ILE A 119 -0.66 -0.38 2.95
C ILE A 119 -0.54 -1.67 3.74
N ALA A 120 -0.93 -2.81 3.14
CA ALA A 120 -0.81 -4.10 3.80
C ALA A 120 0.65 -4.40 4.21
N GLN A 121 1.63 -4.05 3.37
CA GLN A 121 3.06 -4.22 3.66
C GLN A 121 3.57 -3.25 4.73
N ALA A 122 3.17 -1.99 4.66
CA ALA A 122 3.52 -0.98 5.65
C ALA A 122 2.99 -1.34 7.04
N VAL A 123 1.75 -1.81 7.14
CA VAL A 123 1.17 -2.30 8.41
C VAL A 123 1.94 -3.51 8.93
N GLN A 124 2.33 -4.44 8.06
CA GLN A 124 3.14 -5.58 8.47
C GLN A 124 4.51 -5.15 9.00
N SER A 125 5.18 -4.22 8.31
CA SER A 125 6.43 -3.61 8.77
C SER A 125 6.27 -2.89 10.10
N SER A 126 5.15 -2.17 10.32
CA SER A 126 4.82 -1.54 11.61
C SER A 126 4.65 -2.55 12.75
N LYS A 127 4.07 -3.73 12.48
CA LYS A 127 3.98 -4.81 13.48
C LYS A 127 5.37 -5.30 13.86
N GLU A 128 6.25 -5.50 12.88
CA GLU A 128 7.62 -5.96 13.11
C GLU A 128 8.47 -4.92 13.86
N GLU A 129 8.30 -3.64 13.51
CA GLU A 129 8.91 -2.51 14.21
C GLU A 129 8.48 -2.45 15.69
N LEU A 130 7.18 -2.64 15.95
CA LEU A 130 6.61 -2.71 17.30
C LEU A 130 7.11 -3.93 18.08
N MET A 131 7.06 -5.13 17.49
CA MET A 131 7.51 -6.38 18.13
C MET A 131 9.00 -6.35 18.47
N ALA A 132 9.80 -5.66 17.67
CA ALA A 132 11.22 -5.48 17.93
C ALA A 132 11.54 -4.37 18.94
N GLY A 133 10.52 -3.65 19.44
CA GLY A 133 10.72 -2.55 20.40
C GLY A 133 11.47 -1.36 19.82
N ARG A 134 11.39 -1.14 18.50
CA ARG A 134 12.10 -0.04 17.80
C ARG A 134 11.29 1.24 17.66
N VAL A 135 10.03 1.23 18.09
CA VAL A 135 9.14 2.39 18.00
C VAL A 135 9.55 3.43 19.04
N GLU A 136 10.12 4.54 18.60
CA GLU A 136 10.59 5.62 19.48
C GLU A 136 9.43 6.44 20.08
N ASP A 137 8.39 6.72 19.29
CA ASP A 137 7.24 7.51 19.70
C ASP A 137 5.91 6.75 19.48
N MET A 138 5.43 6.13 20.56
CA MET A 138 4.17 5.39 20.57
C MET A 138 2.94 6.29 20.35
N ASN A 139 3.00 7.57 20.73
CA ASN A 139 1.88 8.49 20.51
C ASN A 139 1.77 8.83 19.02
N MET A 140 2.90 9.09 18.36
CA MET A 140 2.93 9.30 16.92
C MET A 140 2.48 8.05 16.15
N ALA A 141 2.94 6.86 16.58
CA ALA A 141 2.50 5.59 16.00
C ALA A 141 0.98 5.40 16.08
N ARG A 142 0.37 5.70 17.24
CA ARG A 142 -1.10 5.62 17.40
C ARG A 142 -1.81 6.66 16.54
N LYS A 143 -1.32 7.90 16.54
CA LYS A 143 -1.88 8.98 15.73
C LYS A 143 -1.92 8.64 14.24
N VAL A 144 -0.82 8.14 13.66
CA VAL A 144 -0.80 7.81 12.22
C VAL A 144 -1.74 6.66 11.86
N VAL A 145 -1.85 5.66 12.74
CA VAL A 145 -2.79 4.54 12.55
C VAL A 145 -4.24 5.04 12.60
N ASP A 146 -4.56 5.93 13.53
CA ASP A 146 -5.90 6.52 13.63
C ASP A 146 -6.23 7.42 12.44
N GLU A 147 -5.25 8.20 11.96
CA GLU A 147 -5.40 9.03 10.76
C GLU A 147 -5.64 8.20 9.50
N LEU A 148 -4.88 7.11 9.29
CA LEU A 148 -5.06 6.22 8.15
C LEU A 148 -6.41 5.51 8.19
N ARG A 149 -6.82 5.01 9.37
CA ARG A 149 -8.13 4.38 9.56
C ARG A 149 -9.26 5.35 9.24
N THR A 150 -9.14 6.59 9.71
CA THR A 150 -10.15 7.63 9.46
C THR A 150 -10.25 7.93 7.97
N ALA A 151 -9.13 8.15 7.29
CA ALA A 151 -9.10 8.43 5.85
C ALA A 151 -9.70 7.27 5.02
N MET A 152 -9.38 6.02 5.37
CA MET A 152 -9.95 4.84 4.70
C MET A 152 -11.47 4.74 4.87
N ARG A 153 -11.99 5.05 6.07
CA ARG A 153 -13.44 5.05 6.32
C ARG A 153 -14.14 6.19 5.58
N GLU A 154 -13.52 7.36 5.49
CA GLU A 154 -14.01 8.47 4.65
C GLU A 154 -14.12 8.03 3.18
N VAL A 155 -13.08 7.40 2.63
CA VAL A 155 -13.13 6.83 1.26
C VAL A 155 -14.23 5.79 1.12
N SER A 156 -14.35 4.85 2.06
CA SER A 156 -15.38 3.80 2.03
C SER A 156 -16.79 4.40 1.96
N LEU A 157 -17.08 5.42 2.77
CA LEU A 157 -18.37 6.09 2.78
C LEU A 157 -18.64 6.80 1.45
N VAL A 158 -17.66 7.54 0.91
CA VAL A 158 -17.85 8.28 -0.35
C VAL A 158 -18.02 7.33 -1.54
N VAL A 159 -17.24 6.25 -1.59
CA VAL A 159 -17.27 5.26 -2.67
C VAL A 159 -18.61 4.50 -2.71
N GLU A 160 -19.14 4.16 -1.53
CA GLU A 160 -20.46 3.52 -1.40
C GLU A 160 -21.58 4.41 -1.97
N LEU A 161 -21.50 5.74 -1.80
CA LEU A 161 -22.54 6.68 -2.28
C LEU A 161 -22.74 6.67 -3.79
N TRP A 162 -21.69 6.38 -4.57
CA TRP A 162 -21.78 6.29 -6.03
C TRP A 162 -21.71 4.86 -6.56
N GLY A 163 -21.76 3.87 -5.65
CA GLY A 163 -22.03 2.47 -5.96
C GLY A 163 -20.84 1.66 -6.43
N ALA A 164 -19.62 2.03 -6.03
CA ALA A 164 -18.42 1.25 -6.34
C ALA A 164 -17.87 0.49 -5.13
N ASP A 165 -16.94 -0.43 -5.41
CA ASP A 165 -16.25 -1.21 -4.39
C ASP A 165 -15.14 -0.41 -3.71
N PHE A 166 -15.02 -0.59 -2.38
CA PHE A 166 -13.98 0.04 -1.58
C PHE A 166 -12.58 -0.50 -1.96
N PRO A 167 -11.63 0.37 -2.37
CA PRO A 167 -10.39 -0.10 -2.97
C PRO A 167 -9.31 -0.57 -1.97
N TYR A 168 -9.48 -0.33 -0.66
CA TYR A 168 -8.44 -0.60 0.36
C TYR A 168 -8.82 -1.68 1.37
N GLU A 169 -9.60 -2.67 0.95
CA GLU A 169 -10.17 -3.70 1.83
C GLU A 169 -9.08 -4.44 2.62
N ARG A 170 -8.02 -4.91 1.96
CA ARG A 170 -6.96 -5.70 2.59
C ARG A 170 -6.10 -4.84 3.52
N GLY A 171 -5.78 -3.62 3.09
CA GLY A 171 -5.02 -2.64 3.87
C GLY A 171 -5.76 -2.28 5.15
N LEU A 172 -7.07 -2.01 5.08
CA LEU A 172 -7.90 -1.73 6.24
C LEU A 172 -8.00 -2.93 7.19
N ALA A 173 -8.28 -4.12 6.66
CA ALA A 173 -8.33 -5.34 7.48
C ALA A 173 -7.00 -5.60 8.22
N ASN A 174 -5.86 -5.39 7.54
CA ASN A 174 -4.55 -5.48 8.17
C ASN A 174 -4.36 -4.40 9.25
N LEU A 175 -4.76 -3.16 8.99
CA LEU A 175 -4.66 -2.04 9.94
C LEU A 175 -5.51 -2.28 11.19
N GLU A 176 -6.70 -2.87 11.05
CA GLU A 176 -7.57 -3.22 12.19
C GLU A 176 -6.98 -4.32 13.07
N SER A 177 -6.12 -5.18 12.52
CA SER A 177 -5.41 -6.19 13.30
C SER A 177 -4.17 -5.65 14.05
N LEU A 178 -3.71 -4.44 13.75
CA LEU A 178 -2.57 -3.80 14.41
C LEU A 178 -3.00 -3.26 15.78
N LYS A 179 -2.38 -3.77 16.85
CA LYS A 179 -2.66 -3.38 18.24
C LYS A 179 -1.56 -2.43 18.74
N LEU A 180 -1.96 -1.22 19.15
CA LEU A 180 -1.08 -0.18 19.68
C LEU A 180 -1.52 0.30 21.06
#